data_AF-B1BVQ2-F1
#
_entry.id   AF-B1BVQ2-F1
#
_cell.length_a   1.000
_cell.length_b   1.000
_cell.length_c   1.000
_cell.angle_alpha   90.00
_cell.angle_beta   90.00
_cell.angle_gamma   90.00
#
_symmetry.space_group_name_H-M   'P 1'
#
loop_
_entity.id
_entity.type
_entity.pdbx_description
1 polymer ?
#
loop_
_entity_poly.entity_id
_entity_poly.type
_entity_poly.pdbx_seq_one_letter_code
_entity_poly.pdbx_strand_id
1 'polypeptide(L)'
;MSKILQKTEINLIKKSTICDKNTNLARVLEMFPNGINKKDLKTLKKDFIDVYDIIATAELREILINDSASEWKQGEHIGEKNIPCELCGNKFSKQKFTIINKFNSNSMLVGSACICKFANINKIIKGENLNTIKNSEVFDRLVKFNKVYEKGKNEITYFIEEYNKFDISFPIEFDTEFEKIIKDSKKYYNDFKKGKIPESKLKEFQIYKNDFDHLKRKCKKFVSENKNNKFICTKEIENELRDKKLYSTLKDIKSNNSLLKDWHIKYIENIKFIEQFIKEISCFFSKNYMDFLEINNKKIVVEGVKEYIEGLKFELSISQFMNNFSDVISKGNIYKSDDILFHLRILKEKNNIFNYIDILYNILKKHKYYTSIDDEMYDSGYFKIYNKNNKVARVNLNDLLDAKFLFVFKNKPENIDNYMKNLNWKDKSDENKFDIGNIGKLQTGGNFI
;
A
#
# COMPACT_ATOMS: atom_id res chain seq x y z
N MET A 1 55.08 -3.56 -13.26
CA MET A 1 54.74 -4.98 -13.57
C MET A 1 53.37 -5.27 -12.99
N SER A 2 52.42 -5.77 -13.79
CA SER A 2 51.08 -6.13 -13.30
C SER A 2 51.16 -7.33 -12.37
N LYS A 3 50.60 -7.20 -11.16
CA LYS A 3 50.50 -8.29 -10.17
C LYS A 3 49.30 -9.17 -10.52
N ILE A 4 49.46 -10.48 -10.39
CA ILE A 4 48.40 -11.47 -10.58
C ILE A 4 47.55 -11.57 -9.32
N LEU A 5 48.19 -11.55 -8.15
CA LEU A 5 47.54 -11.37 -6.86
C LEU A 5 48.13 -10.17 -6.14
N GLN A 6 47.28 -9.28 -5.66
CA GLN A 6 47.62 -8.11 -4.87
C GLN A 6 47.75 -8.46 -3.39
N LYS A 7 48.47 -7.62 -2.64
CA LYS A 7 48.64 -7.77 -1.18
C LYS A 7 47.30 -7.89 -0.44
N THR A 8 46.28 -7.14 -0.85
CA THR A 8 44.95 -7.19 -0.25
C THR A 8 44.27 -8.54 -0.42
N GLU A 9 44.43 -9.16 -1.58
CA GLU A 9 43.85 -10.47 -1.91
C GLU A 9 44.61 -11.55 -1.14
N ILE A 10 45.94 -11.47 -1.08
CA ILE A 10 46.78 -12.38 -0.29
C ILE A 10 46.37 -12.34 1.19
N ASN A 11 46.27 -11.15 1.80
CA ASN A 11 45.90 -11.02 3.21
C ASN A 11 44.47 -11.51 3.50
N LEU A 12 43.57 -11.37 2.53
CA LEU A 12 42.21 -11.89 2.61
C LEU A 12 42.22 -13.43 2.61
N ILE A 13 42.85 -14.04 1.61
CA ILE A 13 42.86 -15.49 1.41
C ILE A 13 43.59 -16.19 2.56
N LYS A 14 44.71 -15.62 3.04
CA LYS A 14 45.50 -16.19 4.16
C LYS A 14 44.71 -16.39 5.44
N LYS A 15 43.68 -15.57 5.70
CA LYS A 15 42.84 -15.64 6.90
C LYS A 15 41.48 -16.31 6.63
N SER A 16 41.27 -16.85 5.42
CA SER A 16 40.07 -17.58 5.02
C SER A 16 40.17 -19.08 5.32
N THR A 17 39.04 -19.76 5.43
CA THR A 17 39.00 -21.22 5.64
C THR A 17 39.62 -22.03 4.50
N ILE A 18 39.81 -21.41 3.33
CA ILE A 18 40.44 -22.05 2.18
C ILE A 18 41.90 -22.39 2.48
N CYS A 19 42.62 -21.54 3.23
CA CYS A 19 43.99 -21.84 3.67
C CYS A 19 44.04 -22.90 4.77
N ASP A 20 42.99 -23.01 5.59
CA ASP A 20 42.91 -24.07 6.60
C ASP A 20 42.82 -25.47 5.94
N LYS A 21 42.23 -25.52 4.72
CA LYS A 21 42.05 -26.75 3.94
C LYS A 21 43.17 -27.02 2.93
N ASN A 22 43.94 -26.00 2.53
CA ASN A 22 45.00 -26.11 1.54
C ASN A 22 46.32 -25.53 2.08
N THR A 23 47.14 -26.40 2.66
CA THR A 23 48.43 -26.07 3.28
C THR A 23 49.46 -25.55 2.29
N ASN A 24 49.46 -26.05 1.05
CA ASN A 24 50.34 -25.56 -0.01
C ASN A 24 50.01 -24.11 -0.41
N LEU A 25 48.72 -23.79 -0.55
CA LEU A 25 48.26 -22.43 -0.82
C LEU A 25 48.69 -21.49 0.31
N ALA A 26 48.48 -21.88 1.57
CA ALA A 26 48.90 -21.08 2.72
C ALA A 26 50.41 -20.78 2.68
N ARG A 27 51.24 -21.80 2.46
CA ARG A 27 52.70 -21.67 2.35
C ARG A 27 53.12 -20.76 1.19
N VAL A 28 52.50 -20.89 0.02
CA VAL A 28 52.79 -20.01 -1.14
C VAL A 28 52.44 -18.56 -0.81
N LEU A 29 51.30 -18.30 -0.17
CA LEU A 29 50.90 -16.94 0.22
C LEU A 29 51.79 -16.35 1.32
N GLU A 30 52.50 -17.18 2.10
CA GLU A 30 53.57 -16.75 3.01
C GLU A 30 54.86 -16.36 2.31
N MET A 31 55.24 -17.06 1.25
CA MET A 31 56.42 -16.73 0.45
C MET A 31 56.30 -15.39 -0.29
N PHE A 32 55.07 -14.97 -0.62
CA PHE A 32 54.81 -13.76 -1.42
C PHE A 32 53.94 -12.71 -0.71
N PRO A 33 54.34 -12.17 0.47
CA PRO A 33 53.48 -11.33 1.31
C PRO A 33 53.09 -9.98 0.69
N ASN A 34 53.76 -9.56 -0.38
CA ASN A 34 53.51 -8.28 -1.06
C ASN A 34 52.77 -8.42 -2.39
N GLY A 35 52.38 -9.63 -2.79
CA GLY A 35 51.75 -9.92 -4.08
C GLY A 35 52.54 -10.93 -4.91
N ILE A 36 51.87 -11.58 -5.86
CA ILE A 36 52.43 -12.55 -6.79
C ILE A 36 52.43 -11.96 -8.20
N ASN A 37 53.57 -12.04 -8.88
CA ASN A 37 53.80 -11.49 -10.20
C ASN A 37 53.85 -12.61 -11.25
N LYS A 38 53.77 -12.26 -12.54
CA LYS A 38 53.96 -13.23 -13.64
C LYS A 38 55.29 -13.99 -13.58
N LYS A 39 56.36 -13.38 -13.06
CA LYS A 39 57.67 -14.05 -12.92
C LYS A 39 57.66 -15.11 -11.82
N ASP A 40 56.93 -14.86 -10.73
CA ASP A 40 56.85 -15.75 -9.57
C ASP A 40 56.09 -17.04 -9.89
N LEU A 41 55.17 -17.00 -10.86
CA LEU A 41 54.50 -18.19 -11.38
C LEU A 41 55.46 -19.25 -11.94
N LYS A 42 56.63 -18.85 -12.47
CA LYS A 42 57.61 -19.81 -12.97
C LYS A 42 58.19 -20.67 -11.85
N THR A 43 58.37 -20.07 -10.66
CA THR A 43 58.82 -20.77 -9.46
C THR A 43 57.72 -21.70 -8.94
N LEU A 44 56.47 -21.22 -8.90
CA LEU A 44 55.33 -22.01 -8.45
C LEU A 44 55.08 -23.24 -9.34
N LYS A 45 55.24 -23.11 -10.66
CA LYS A 45 55.04 -24.23 -11.59
C LYS A 45 55.96 -25.43 -11.30
N LYS A 46 57.13 -25.20 -10.69
CA LYS A 46 58.11 -26.25 -10.41
C LYS A 46 57.82 -26.97 -9.09
N ASP A 47 57.52 -26.20 -8.03
CA ASP A 47 57.48 -26.71 -6.66
C ASP A 47 56.07 -26.77 -6.05
N PHE A 48 55.07 -26.11 -6.67
CA PHE A 48 53.69 -25.98 -6.19
C PHE A 48 52.69 -25.97 -7.36
N ILE A 49 52.65 -27.05 -8.14
CA ILE A 49 51.86 -27.12 -9.39
C ILE A 49 50.35 -26.94 -9.15
N ASP A 50 49.84 -27.50 -8.06
CA ASP A 50 48.46 -27.37 -7.60
C ASP A 50 48.06 -25.92 -7.31
N VAL A 51 48.94 -25.18 -6.63
CA VAL A 51 48.72 -23.76 -6.33
C VAL A 51 48.92 -22.89 -7.57
N TYR A 52 49.87 -23.27 -8.44
CA TYR A 52 50.09 -22.61 -9.71
C TYR A 52 48.82 -22.63 -10.57
N ASP A 53 48.16 -23.77 -10.70
CA ASP A 53 46.95 -23.92 -11.53
C ASP A 53 45.80 -23.02 -11.02
N ILE A 54 45.64 -22.93 -9.70
CA ILE A 54 44.64 -22.06 -9.05
C ILE A 54 44.95 -20.58 -9.32
N ILE A 55 46.20 -20.14 -9.12
CA ILE A 55 46.58 -18.72 -9.21
C ILE A 55 46.69 -18.24 -10.67
N ALA A 56 47.22 -19.08 -11.56
CA ALA A 56 47.42 -18.74 -12.97
C ALA A 56 46.09 -18.62 -13.73
N THR A 57 45.10 -19.44 -13.39
CA THR A 57 43.77 -19.43 -14.01
C THR A 57 42.95 -18.25 -13.51
N ALA A 58 42.46 -17.40 -14.41
CA ALA A 58 41.74 -16.19 -14.02
C ALA A 58 40.43 -16.47 -13.28
N GLU A 59 39.67 -17.45 -13.75
CA GLU A 59 38.39 -17.85 -13.17
C GLU A 59 38.56 -18.45 -11.77
N LEU A 60 39.48 -19.41 -11.60
CA LEU A 60 39.75 -20.02 -10.29
C LEU A 60 40.26 -18.99 -9.27
N ARG A 61 41.09 -18.05 -9.71
CA ARG A 61 41.56 -16.95 -8.87
C ARG A 61 40.40 -16.04 -8.43
N GLU A 62 39.46 -15.75 -9.32
CA GLU A 62 38.28 -14.94 -8.98
C GLU A 62 37.37 -15.65 -7.99
N ILE A 63 37.10 -16.94 -8.20
CA ILE A 63 36.35 -17.79 -7.25
C ILE A 63 37.03 -17.77 -5.88
N LEU A 64 38.34 -18.02 -5.84
CA LEU A 64 39.14 -17.99 -4.61
C LEU A 64 38.98 -16.67 -3.84
N ILE A 65 39.05 -15.53 -4.52
CA ILE A 65 38.90 -14.20 -3.90
C ILE A 65 37.47 -13.99 -3.39
N ASN A 66 36.47 -14.32 -4.21
CA ASN A 66 35.06 -14.10 -3.89
C ASN A 66 34.61 -14.98 -2.72
N ASP A 67 34.97 -16.26 -2.74
CA ASP A 67 34.67 -17.20 -1.66
C ASP A 67 35.33 -16.71 -0.36
N SER A 68 36.63 -16.37 -0.41
CA SER A 68 37.35 -15.81 0.74
C SER A 68 36.70 -14.52 1.28
N ALA A 69 36.18 -13.64 0.41
CA ALA A 69 35.51 -12.41 0.82
C ALA A 69 34.13 -12.66 1.47
N SER A 70 33.42 -13.70 1.02
CA SER A 70 32.06 -14.01 1.47
C SER A 70 31.98 -14.49 2.92
N GLU A 71 33.09 -15.05 3.43
CA GLU A 71 33.24 -15.59 4.78
C GLU A 71 33.20 -14.53 5.88
N TRP A 72 33.34 -13.24 5.56
CA TRP A 72 33.50 -12.18 6.55
C TRP A 72 32.17 -11.53 6.94
N LYS A 73 32.04 -11.19 8.23
CA LYS A 73 30.97 -10.35 8.79
C LYS A 73 31.56 -9.20 9.60
N GLN A 74 30.75 -8.17 9.81
CA GLN A 74 31.13 -7.03 10.63
C GLN A 74 31.24 -7.43 12.10
N GLY A 75 32.36 -7.09 12.73
CA GLY A 75 32.55 -7.12 14.18
C GLY A 75 32.43 -5.72 14.79
N GLU A 76 33.22 -5.43 15.82
CA GLU A 76 33.17 -4.15 16.53
C GLU A 76 33.90 -3.01 15.80
N HIS A 77 33.42 -1.79 15.99
CA HIS A 77 34.16 -0.58 15.64
C HIS A 77 35.09 -0.20 16.79
N ILE A 78 36.39 -0.09 16.51
CA ILE A 78 37.42 0.10 17.54
C ILE A 78 37.84 1.57 17.68
N GLY A 79 37.31 2.48 16.85
CA GLY A 79 37.69 3.89 16.86
C GLY A 79 39.00 4.19 16.14
N GLU A 80 39.62 5.30 16.52
CA GLU A 80 40.92 5.70 15.97
C GLU A 80 42.06 4.90 16.59
N LYS A 81 42.74 4.10 15.78
CA LYS A 81 43.97 3.42 16.19
C LYS A 81 45.05 3.62 15.14
N ASN A 82 46.24 4.03 15.59
CA ASN A 82 47.47 4.12 14.78
C ASN A 82 48.08 2.74 14.47
N ILE A 83 47.23 1.77 14.12
CA ILE A 83 47.64 0.43 13.71
C ILE A 83 47.42 0.34 12.20
N PRO A 84 48.29 -0.28 11.39
CA PRO A 84 48.03 -0.45 9.97
C PRO A 84 46.76 -1.26 9.70
N CYS A 85 46.06 -0.99 8.58
CA CYS A 85 45.00 -1.89 8.11
C CYS A 85 45.59 -3.27 7.81
N GLU A 86 45.09 -4.34 8.41
CA GLU A 86 45.58 -5.69 8.18
C GLU A 86 45.29 -6.18 6.75
N LEU A 87 44.25 -5.66 6.09
CA LEU A 87 43.94 -6.01 4.71
C LEU A 87 44.88 -5.34 3.71
N CYS A 88 45.00 -4.00 3.73
CA CYS A 88 45.78 -3.27 2.71
C CYS A 88 47.14 -2.75 3.17
N GLY A 89 47.45 -2.80 4.46
CA GLY A 89 48.67 -2.25 5.06
C GLY A 89 48.69 -0.73 5.21
N ASN A 90 47.60 -0.01 4.88
CA ASN A 90 47.57 1.45 4.97
C ASN A 90 47.64 1.91 6.44
N LYS A 91 48.65 2.72 6.75
CA LYS A 91 48.89 3.32 8.08
C LYS A 91 48.07 4.57 8.35
N PHE A 92 47.60 5.27 7.31
CA PHE A 92 46.88 6.55 7.42
C PHE A 92 45.38 6.39 7.65
N SER A 93 44.86 5.17 7.59
CA SER A 93 43.45 4.91 7.90
C SER A 93 43.26 4.99 9.41
N LYS A 94 42.83 6.16 9.91
CA LYS A 94 42.61 6.40 11.35
C LYS A 94 41.53 5.48 11.92
N GLN A 95 40.39 5.39 11.25
CA GLN A 95 39.23 4.62 11.70
C GLN A 95 39.38 3.13 11.43
N LYS A 96 39.19 2.32 12.47
CA LYS A 96 39.36 0.86 12.42
C LYS A 96 38.12 0.09 12.81
N PHE A 97 37.92 -1.02 12.10
CA PHE A 97 36.83 -1.96 12.32
C PHE A 97 37.42 -3.36 12.45
N THR A 98 36.92 -4.13 13.41
CA THR A 98 37.10 -5.58 13.40
C THR A 98 36.12 -6.19 12.42
N ILE A 99 36.62 -7.05 11.53
CA ILE A 99 35.80 -8.01 10.80
C ILE A 99 36.17 -9.42 11.26
N ILE A 100 35.19 -10.31 11.30
CA ILE A 100 35.34 -11.66 11.84
C ILE A 100 34.91 -12.65 10.75
N ASN A 101 35.71 -13.69 10.55
CA ASN A 101 35.37 -14.81 9.69
C ASN A 101 34.27 -15.65 10.35
N LYS A 102 33.22 -15.97 9.60
CA LYS A 102 32.05 -16.72 10.08
C LYS A 102 32.38 -18.17 10.46
N PHE A 103 33.50 -18.72 9.99
CA PHE A 103 33.75 -20.16 9.99
C PHE A 103 35.01 -20.58 10.78
N ASN A 104 36.04 -19.74 10.89
CA ASN A 104 37.29 -20.09 11.61
C ASN A 104 37.69 -19.10 12.70
N SER A 105 36.79 -18.22 13.15
CA SER A 105 37.03 -17.22 14.22
C SER A 105 38.17 -16.23 13.95
N ASN A 106 38.83 -16.28 12.79
CA ASN A 106 39.86 -15.32 12.44
C ASN A 106 39.28 -13.91 12.41
N SER A 107 40.05 -12.95 12.92
CA SER A 107 39.69 -11.54 12.89
C SER A 107 40.70 -10.71 12.12
N MET A 108 40.21 -9.63 11.51
CA MET A 108 41.05 -8.61 10.88
C MET A 108 40.62 -7.20 11.28
N LEU A 109 41.60 -6.36 11.53
CA LEU A 109 41.47 -4.92 11.67
C LEU A 109 41.54 -4.25 10.30
N VAL A 110 40.40 -3.76 9.83
CA VAL A 110 40.30 -3.11 8.52
C VAL A 110 39.98 -1.63 8.64
N GLY A 111 40.52 -0.86 7.70
CA GLY A 111 40.21 0.55 7.56
C GLY A 111 38.84 0.81 6.93
N SER A 112 38.31 2.02 7.10
CA SER A 112 37.05 2.48 6.51
C SER A 112 36.93 2.24 4.99
N ALA A 113 38.00 2.44 4.23
CA ALA A 113 38.00 2.18 2.78
C ALA A 113 37.97 0.67 2.44
N CYS A 114 38.49 -0.19 3.33
CA CYS A 114 38.57 -1.63 3.11
C CYS A 114 37.28 -2.35 3.52
N ILE A 115 36.64 -1.92 4.62
CA ILE A 115 35.39 -2.55 5.07
C ILE A 115 34.27 -2.42 4.04
N CYS A 116 34.23 -1.33 3.26
CA CYS A 116 33.23 -1.11 2.23
C CYS A 116 33.32 -2.08 1.03
N LYS A 117 34.45 -2.80 0.87
CA LYS A 117 34.66 -3.76 -0.23
C LYS A 117 33.97 -5.10 -0.01
N PHE A 118 33.57 -5.40 1.22
CA PHE A 118 32.86 -6.65 1.54
C PHE A 118 31.37 -6.50 1.22
N ALA A 119 30.84 -7.37 0.38
CA ALA A 119 29.43 -7.35 -0.03
C ALA A 119 28.48 -7.66 1.15
N ASN A 120 28.90 -8.55 2.05
CA ASN A 120 28.07 -9.09 3.13
C ASN A 120 28.15 -8.31 4.46
N ILE A 121 28.70 -7.10 4.46
CA ILE A 121 28.80 -6.23 5.64
C ILE A 121 27.66 -5.21 5.64
N ASN A 122 27.00 -5.03 6.80
CA ASN A 122 25.99 -4.00 6.97
C ASN A 122 26.65 -2.62 6.84
N LYS A 123 26.33 -1.92 5.75
CA LYS A 123 26.90 -0.60 5.47
C LYS A 123 26.19 0.51 6.27
N ILE A 124 25.19 0.19 7.09
CA ILE A 124 24.39 1.15 7.87
C ILE A 124 24.73 1.02 9.36
N ILE A 125 25.17 2.12 9.97
CA ILE A 125 25.40 2.22 11.41
C ILE A 125 24.46 3.29 11.97
N LYS A 126 23.50 2.90 12.83
CA LYS A 126 22.53 3.79 13.50
C LYS A 126 21.89 4.85 12.58
N GLY A 127 21.47 4.42 11.38
CA GLY A 127 20.77 5.26 10.38
C GLY A 127 21.66 5.98 9.36
N GLU A 128 22.98 5.80 9.42
CA GLU A 128 23.95 6.41 8.50
C GLU A 128 24.70 5.37 7.67
N ASN A 129 24.90 5.67 6.38
CA ASN A 129 25.65 4.78 5.49
C ASN A 129 27.15 5.06 5.59
N LEU A 130 27.96 4.03 5.86
CA LEU A 130 29.43 4.08 5.94
C LEU A 130 30.09 4.75 4.72
N ASN A 131 29.55 4.57 3.52
CA ASN A 131 30.07 5.19 2.29
C ASN A 131 29.93 6.72 2.27
N THR A 132 29.00 7.28 3.05
CA THR A 132 28.78 8.73 3.14
C THR A 132 29.73 9.40 4.14
N ILE A 133 30.41 8.60 4.95
CA ILE A 133 31.31 9.07 6.00
C ILE A 133 32.72 9.18 5.40
N LYS A 134 32.96 10.27 4.66
CA LYS A 134 34.22 10.53 3.96
C LYS A 134 35.32 11.12 4.85
N ASN A 135 34.99 11.62 6.04
CA ASN A 135 35.89 12.37 6.94
C ASN A 135 35.85 11.78 8.37
N SER A 136 37.02 11.63 9.02
CA SER A 136 37.13 11.12 10.41
C SER A 136 36.40 12.01 11.41
N GLU A 137 36.43 13.32 11.21
CA GLU A 137 35.79 14.28 12.10
C GLU A 137 34.25 14.14 12.12
N VAL A 138 33.63 13.94 10.96
CA VAL A 138 32.19 13.67 10.86
C VAL A 138 31.83 12.39 11.62
N PHE A 139 32.67 11.37 11.49
CA PHE A 139 32.47 10.09 12.17
C PHE A 139 32.59 10.23 13.69
N ASP A 140 33.62 10.90 14.20
CA ASP A 140 33.82 11.09 15.65
C ASP A 140 32.66 11.85 16.27
N ARG A 141 32.12 12.83 15.54
CA ARG A 141 30.92 13.56 15.96
C ARG A 141 29.69 12.66 15.97
N LEU A 142 29.50 11.78 14.98
CA LEU A 142 28.43 10.77 15.02
C LEU A 142 28.58 9.83 16.21
N VAL A 143 29.79 9.37 16.54
CA VAL A 143 30.05 8.54 17.72
C VAL A 143 29.67 9.30 18.99
N LYS A 144 30.07 10.58 19.13
CA LYS A 144 29.70 11.42 20.27
C LYS A 144 28.18 11.60 20.38
N PHE A 145 27.50 11.88 19.27
CA PHE A 145 26.04 11.96 19.24
C PHE A 145 25.39 10.65 19.69
N ASN A 146 25.85 9.52 19.15
CA ASN A 146 25.33 8.19 19.43
C ASN A 146 25.61 7.68 20.85
N LYS A 147 26.61 8.26 21.54
CA LYS A 147 26.88 8.02 22.97
C LYS A 147 25.86 8.71 23.87
N VAL A 148 25.40 9.89 23.47
CA VAL A 148 24.40 10.67 24.23
C VAL A 148 22.97 10.23 23.90
N TYR A 149 22.71 9.95 22.62
CA TYR A 149 21.40 9.54 22.12
C TYR A 149 21.51 8.14 21.50
N GLU A 150 21.00 7.15 22.21
CA GLU A 150 21.18 5.73 21.91
C GLU A 150 20.76 5.37 20.47
N LYS A 151 19.67 5.97 19.97
CA LYS A 151 19.15 5.71 18.62
C LYS A 151 19.83 6.52 17.53
N GLY A 152 20.72 7.46 17.86
CA GLY A 152 21.42 8.28 16.88
C GLY A 152 20.46 9.06 15.96
N LYS A 153 20.66 8.98 14.65
CA LYS A 153 19.72 9.56 13.66
C LYS A 153 18.31 8.99 13.77
N ASN A 154 18.18 7.74 14.22
CA ASN A 154 16.89 7.07 14.34
C ASN A 154 16.02 7.64 15.46
N GLU A 155 16.52 8.58 16.29
CA GLU A 155 15.67 9.39 17.18
C GLU A 155 14.57 10.12 16.38
N ILE A 156 14.93 10.69 15.23
CA ILE A 156 13.98 11.42 14.38
C ILE A 156 13.01 10.45 13.71
N THR A 157 13.49 9.27 13.29
CA THR A 157 12.63 8.21 12.74
C THR A 157 11.62 7.75 13.79
N TYR A 158 12.05 7.58 15.04
CA TYR A 158 11.17 7.24 16.16
C TYR A 158 10.08 8.29 16.36
N PHE A 159 10.38 9.60 16.26
CA PHE A 159 9.35 10.64 16.34
C PHE A 159 8.26 10.47 15.26
N ILE A 160 8.69 10.18 14.03
CA ILE A 160 7.78 9.95 12.89
C ILE A 160 6.92 8.71 13.10
N GLU A 161 7.53 7.59 13.49
CA GLU A 161 6.80 6.35 13.75
C GLU A 161 5.78 6.52 14.86
N GLU A 162 6.16 7.16 15.98
CA GLU A 162 5.27 7.36 17.12
C GLU A 162 4.09 8.30 16.80
N TYR A 163 4.31 9.38 16.03
CA TYR A 163 3.22 10.25 15.59
C TYR A 163 2.29 9.54 14.60
N ASN A 164 2.86 8.65 13.77
CA ASN A 164 2.10 7.91 12.77
C ASN A 164 1.27 6.75 13.36
N LYS A 165 1.53 6.31 14.59
CA LYS A 165 0.76 5.24 15.27
C LYS A 165 -0.66 5.63 15.69
N PHE A 166 -0.98 6.91 15.79
CA PHE A 166 -2.33 7.33 16.19
C PHE A 166 -3.33 7.13 15.04
N ASP A 167 -4.50 6.56 15.32
CA ASP A 167 -5.53 6.31 14.28
C ASP A 167 -6.39 7.54 13.96
N ILE A 168 -6.29 8.59 14.77
CA ILE A 168 -7.05 9.84 14.61
C ILE A 168 -6.21 10.84 13.79
N SER A 169 -6.89 11.57 12.89
CA SER A 169 -6.30 12.72 12.19
C SER A 169 -6.19 13.89 13.17
N PHE A 170 -5.02 14.52 13.25
CA PHE A 170 -4.81 15.61 14.20
C PHE A 170 -5.14 17.00 13.62
N PRO A 171 -5.49 17.98 14.48
CA PRO A 171 -5.68 19.35 14.07
C PRO A 171 -4.43 19.94 13.41
N ILE A 172 -4.62 20.97 12.59
CA ILE A 172 -3.53 21.55 11.79
C ILE A 172 -2.39 22.10 12.66
N GLU A 173 -2.68 22.54 13.87
CA GLU A 173 -1.71 23.06 14.83
C GLU A 173 -0.74 21.97 15.29
N PHE A 174 -1.22 20.73 15.47
CA PHE A 174 -0.43 19.59 15.91
C PHE A 174 0.50 19.14 14.79
N ASP A 175 -0.02 19.06 13.56
CA ASP A 175 0.78 18.74 12.38
C ASP A 175 1.86 19.80 12.15
N THR A 176 1.53 21.09 12.31
CA THR A 176 2.49 22.19 12.16
C THR A 176 3.59 22.12 13.24
N GLU A 177 3.22 21.86 14.49
CA GLU A 177 4.17 21.67 15.61
C GLU A 177 5.08 20.46 15.33
N PHE A 178 4.50 19.34 14.89
CA PHE A 178 5.23 18.13 14.52
C PHE A 178 6.22 18.37 13.37
N GLU A 179 5.77 18.97 12.27
CA GLU A 179 6.59 19.29 11.10
C GLU A 179 7.78 20.18 11.47
N LYS A 180 7.55 21.17 12.35
CA LYS A 180 8.61 22.03 12.88
C LYS A 180 9.63 21.23 13.69
N ILE A 181 9.20 20.38 14.63
CA ILE A 181 10.09 19.52 15.42
C ILE A 181 10.94 18.64 14.51
N ILE A 182 10.35 18.00 13.49
CA ILE A 182 11.08 17.15 12.55
C ILE A 182 12.07 17.95 11.70
N LYS A 183 11.66 19.11 11.18
CA LYS A 183 12.51 19.97 10.37
C LYS A 183 13.72 20.47 11.16
N ASP A 184 13.48 20.97 12.37
CA ASP A 184 14.52 21.57 13.20
C ASP A 184 15.47 20.50 13.77
N SER A 185 14.95 19.35 14.21
CA SER A 185 15.78 18.23 14.66
C SER A 185 16.65 17.66 13.53
N LYS A 186 16.12 17.51 12.30
CA LYS A 186 16.91 17.10 11.12
C LYS A 186 18.00 18.11 10.80
N LYS A 187 17.67 19.40 10.83
CA LYS A 187 18.64 20.48 10.58
C LYS A 187 19.74 20.45 11.63
N TYR A 188 19.39 20.40 12.92
CA TYR A 188 20.34 20.33 14.02
C TYR A 188 21.27 19.12 13.87
N TYR A 189 20.71 17.92 13.66
CA TYR A 189 21.49 16.70 13.50
C TYR A 189 22.50 16.83 12.34
N ASN A 190 22.07 17.37 11.19
CA ASN A 190 22.94 17.57 10.04
C ASN A 190 24.01 18.65 10.28
N ASP A 191 23.67 19.77 10.92
CA ASP A 191 24.60 20.85 11.21
C ASP A 191 25.61 20.43 12.29
N PHE A 192 25.18 19.65 13.28
CA PHE A 192 26.07 18.98 14.24
C PHE A 192 26.98 17.99 13.54
N LYS A 193 26.46 17.10 12.69
CA LYS A 193 27.26 16.13 11.92
C LYS A 193 28.34 16.81 11.08
N LYS A 194 28.04 17.98 10.51
CA LYS A 194 28.95 18.76 9.64
C LYS A 194 29.89 19.71 10.39
N GLY A 195 29.87 19.73 11.73
CA GLY A 195 30.75 20.58 12.54
C GLY A 195 30.31 22.04 12.69
N LYS A 196 29.15 22.44 12.15
CA LYS A 196 28.64 23.81 12.29
C LYS A 196 28.15 24.12 13.71
N ILE A 197 27.68 23.10 14.42
CA ILE A 197 27.31 23.21 15.84
C ILE A 197 28.49 22.67 16.66
N PRO A 198 29.05 23.42 17.62
CA PRO A 198 30.16 22.92 18.44
C PRO A 198 29.74 21.74 19.34
N GLU A 199 30.70 20.90 19.72
CA GLU A 199 30.41 19.70 20.52
C GLU A 199 29.84 20.00 21.91
N SER A 200 30.23 21.13 22.51
CA SER A 200 29.70 21.63 23.78
C SER A 200 28.18 21.79 23.76
N LYS A 201 27.60 22.01 22.57
CA LYS A 201 26.18 22.18 22.37
C LYS A 201 25.42 20.89 22.10
N LEU A 202 26.07 19.72 22.00
CA LEU A 202 25.43 18.43 21.68
C LEU A 202 24.17 18.12 22.53
N LYS A 203 24.18 18.50 23.80
CA LYS A 203 23.05 18.29 24.72
C LYS A 203 21.82 19.13 24.38
N GLU A 204 21.94 20.18 23.56
CA GLU A 204 20.81 21.01 23.12
C GLU A 204 19.83 20.23 22.22
N PHE A 205 20.25 19.12 21.58
CA PHE A 205 19.32 18.26 20.84
C PHE A 205 18.20 17.69 21.73
N GLN A 206 18.41 17.59 23.05
CA GLN A 206 17.39 17.16 24.01
C GLN A 206 16.13 18.04 23.98
N ILE A 207 16.25 19.31 23.57
CA ILE A 207 15.09 20.20 23.42
C ILE A 207 14.05 19.59 22.47
N TYR A 208 14.48 19.04 21.32
CA TYR A 208 13.57 18.41 20.37
C TYR A 208 12.91 17.14 20.89
N LYS A 209 13.60 16.37 21.75
CA LYS A 209 13.01 15.22 22.44
C LYS A 209 11.92 15.68 23.41
N ASN A 210 12.20 16.71 24.20
CA ASN A 210 11.25 17.28 25.15
C ASN A 210 10.02 17.87 24.44
N ASP A 211 10.24 18.60 23.35
CA ASP A 211 9.17 19.16 22.51
C ASP A 211 8.30 18.04 21.92
N PHE A 212 8.92 16.97 21.41
CA PHE A 212 8.19 15.81 20.90
C PHE A 212 7.40 15.09 22.01
N ASP A 213 7.99 14.89 23.18
CA ASP A 213 7.30 14.26 24.32
C ASP A 213 6.14 15.12 24.85
N HIS A 214 6.26 16.44 24.76
CA HIS A 214 5.16 17.37 25.03
C HIS A 214 4.04 17.24 23.99
N LEU A 215 4.36 17.30 22.70
CA LEU A 215 3.40 17.09 21.63
C LEU A 215 2.72 15.72 21.73
N LYS A 216 3.46 14.65 22.00
CA LYS A 216 2.93 13.29 22.19
C LYS A 216 1.92 13.23 23.33
N ARG A 217 2.16 13.94 24.44
CA ARG A 217 1.18 14.06 25.55
C ARG A 217 -0.08 14.80 25.10
N LYS A 218 0.06 15.89 24.33
CA LYS A 218 -1.09 16.60 23.73
C LYS A 218 -1.89 15.67 22.81
N CYS A 219 -1.23 14.93 21.92
CA CYS A 219 -1.87 13.95 21.03
C CYS A 219 -2.65 12.89 21.82
N LYS A 220 -2.03 12.28 22.84
CA LYS A 220 -2.69 11.29 23.70
C LYS A 220 -3.92 11.85 24.40
N LYS A 221 -3.83 13.07 24.94
CA LYS A 221 -4.95 13.77 25.57
C LYS A 221 -6.09 13.97 24.57
N PHE A 222 -5.79 14.52 23.39
CA PHE A 222 -6.76 14.75 22.32
C PHE A 222 -7.48 13.47 21.89
N VAL A 223 -6.75 12.36 21.72
CA VAL A 223 -7.32 11.04 21.40
C VAL A 223 -8.25 10.58 22.52
N SER A 224 -7.85 10.72 23.78
CA SER A 224 -8.69 10.30 24.92
C SER A 224 -9.98 11.10 25.06
N GLU A 225 -9.94 12.40 24.75
CA GLU A 225 -11.08 13.31 24.79
C GLU A 225 -12.08 13.03 23.65
N ASN A 226 -11.60 12.53 22.51
CA ASN A 226 -12.42 12.28 21.32
C ASN A 226 -12.72 10.80 21.05
N LYS A 227 -12.34 9.88 21.94
CA LYS A 227 -12.47 8.42 21.72
C LYS A 227 -13.89 7.94 21.39
N ASN A 228 -14.92 8.64 21.86
CA ASN A 228 -16.33 8.30 21.69
C ASN A 228 -17.03 9.19 20.65
N ASN A 229 -16.30 10.12 20.02
CA ASN A 229 -16.88 11.06 19.08
C ASN A 229 -16.96 10.41 17.70
N LYS A 230 -18.16 9.98 17.27
CA LYS A 230 -18.38 9.36 15.95
C LYS A 230 -17.98 10.26 14.78
N PHE A 231 -17.93 11.59 14.99
CA PHE A 231 -17.61 12.58 13.97
C PHE A 231 -16.14 13.04 14.01
N ILE A 232 -15.27 12.35 14.75
CA ILE A 232 -13.82 12.61 14.66
C ILE A 232 -13.26 12.06 13.35
N CYS A 233 -12.47 12.87 12.65
CA CYS A 233 -11.77 12.43 11.45
C CYS A 233 -10.66 11.43 11.83
N THR A 234 -10.74 10.22 11.29
CA THR A 234 -9.70 9.20 11.44
C THR A 234 -8.64 9.35 10.34
N LYS A 235 -7.48 8.70 10.50
CA LYS A 235 -6.47 8.63 9.45
C LYS A 235 -6.97 7.90 8.21
N GLU A 236 -7.86 6.92 8.36
CA GLU A 236 -8.48 6.26 7.22
C GLU A 236 -9.32 7.24 6.39
N ILE A 237 -10.13 8.07 7.05
CA ILE A 237 -10.91 9.14 6.39
C ILE A 237 -9.98 10.18 5.78
N GLU A 238 -8.93 10.60 6.48
CA GLU A 238 -7.93 11.53 5.93
C GLU A 238 -7.29 10.99 4.65
N ASN A 239 -6.87 9.72 4.64
CA ASN A 239 -6.27 9.09 3.47
C ASN A 239 -7.26 8.99 2.32
N GLU A 240 -8.52 8.60 2.59
CA GLU A 240 -9.58 8.57 1.58
C GLU A 240 -9.79 9.95 0.92
N LEU A 241 -9.84 11.02 1.72
CA LEU A 241 -9.99 12.39 1.21
C LEU A 241 -8.78 12.83 0.39
N ARG A 242 -7.55 12.41 0.76
CA ARG A 242 -6.34 12.66 -0.02
C ARG A 242 -6.36 11.93 -1.36
N ASP A 243 -6.79 10.68 -1.40
CA ASP A 243 -6.89 9.88 -2.62
C ASP A 243 -7.91 10.48 -3.60
N LYS A 244 -9.02 11.02 -3.07
CA LYS A 244 -10.02 11.80 -3.83
C LYS A 244 -9.56 13.23 -4.18
N LYS A 245 -8.35 13.64 -3.78
CA LYS A 245 -7.78 14.99 -3.98
C LYS A 245 -8.60 16.12 -3.34
N LEU A 246 -9.32 15.84 -2.26
CA LEU A 246 -10.16 16.79 -1.52
C LEU A 246 -9.36 17.55 -0.44
N TYR A 247 -8.26 18.19 -0.85
CA TYR A 247 -7.33 18.85 0.08
C TYR A 247 -7.94 20.05 0.82
N SER A 248 -8.83 20.80 0.17
CA SER A 248 -9.54 21.92 0.79
C SER A 248 -10.47 21.45 1.90
N THR A 249 -11.23 20.38 1.66
CA THR A 249 -12.09 19.74 2.65
C THR A 249 -11.27 19.23 3.84
N LEU A 250 -10.17 18.52 3.57
CA LEU A 250 -9.28 18.04 4.62
C LEU A 250 -8.70 19.20 5.46
N LYS A 251 -8.36 20.32 4.82
CA LYS A 251 -7.89 21.51 5.54
C LYS A 251 -8.98 22.10 6.43
N ASP A 252 -10.22 22.23 5.97
CA ASP A 252 -11.33 22.70 6.81
C ASP A 252 -11.56 21.78 8.01
N ILE A 253 -11.55 20.46 7.79
CA ILE A 253 -11.65 19.45 8.86
C ILE A 253 -10.55 19.66 9.91
N LYS A 254 -9.28 19.74 9.48
CA LYS A 254 -8.14 19.90 10.40
C LYS A 254 -8.13 21.24 11.12
N SER A 255 -8.58 22.32 10.46
CA SER A 255 -8.78 23.63 11.10
C SER A 255 -9.97 23.63 12.06
N ASN A 256 -10.92 22.70 11.92
CA ASN A 256 -12.04 22.49 12.82
C ASN A 256 -11.75 21.42 13.89
N ASN A 257 -10.54 21.40 14.45
CA ASN A 257 -10.11 20.41 15.44
C ASN A 257 -10.34 18.95 15.00
N SER A 258 -10.17 18.65 13.72
CA SER A 258 -10.44 17.34 13.12
C SER A 258 -11.89 16.84 13.22
N LEU A 259 -12.84 17.72 13.54
CA LEU A 259 -14.25 17.37 13.62
C LEU A 259 -14.93 17.51 12.26
N LEU A 260 -15.67 16.48 11.89
CA LEU A 260 -16.50 16.46 10.69
C LEU A 260 -17.74 17.33 10.91
N LYS A 261 -18.04 18.19 9.93
CA LYS A 261 -19.27 18.98 9.84
C LYS A 261 -20.22 18.30 8.87
N ASP A 262 -21.49 18.65 8.92
CA ASP A 262 -22.54 18.06 8.07
C ASP A 262 -22.16 17.99 6.59
N TRP A 263 -21.63 19.10 6.06
CA TRP A 263 -21.26 19.18 4.65
C TRP A 263 -20.03 18.35 4.26
N HIS A 264 -19.19 17.94 5.24
CA HIS A 264 -18.06 17.04 5.01
C HIS A 264 -18.52 15.61 4.76
N ILE A 265 -19.61 15.19 5.44
CA ILE A 265 -20.01 13.78 5.55
C ILE A 265 -20.27 13.16 4.18
N LYS A 266 -20.87 13.90 3.24
CA LYS A 266 -21.15 13.41 1.88
C LYS A 266 -19.94 12.92 1.09
N TYR A 267 -18.72 13.33 1.49
CA TYR A 267 -17.48 12.92 0.82
C TYR A 267 -16.85 11.65 1.42
N ILE A 268 -17.37 11.15 2.54
CA ILE A 268 -16.79 10.07 3.34
C ILE A 268 -17.49 8.75 3.00
N GLU A 269 -16.84 7.91 2.19
CA GLU A 269 -17.34 6.59 1.79
C GLU A 269 -16.73 5.46 2.64
N ASN A 270 -15.89 5.78 3.63
CA ASN A 270 -15.34 4.83 4.58
C ASN A 270 -16.43 4.03 5.30
N ILE A 271 -16.43 2.70 5.09
CA ILE A 271 -17.46 1.83 5.64
C ILE A 271 -17.50 1.84 7.17
N LYS A 272 -16.35 1.87 7.85
CA LYS A 272 -16.27 1.83 9.33
C LYS A 272 -16.86 3.10 9.94
N PHE A 273 -16.79 4.22 9.23
CA PHE A 273 -17.49 5.43 9.61
C PHE A 273 -19.01 5.26 9.45
N ILE A 274 -19.46 4.79 8.30
CA ILE A 274 -20.89 4.63 7.99
C ILE A 274 -21.56 3.60 8.91
N GLU A 275 -20.88 2.50 9.23
CA GLU A 275 -21.38 1.43 10.09
C GLU A 275 -21.73 1.90 11.51
N GLN A 276 -21.10 2.97 11.99
CA GLN A 276 -21.44 3.58 13.28
C GLN A 276 -22.86 4.17 13.33
N PHE A 277 -23.51 4.30 12.17
CA PHE A 277 -24.84 4.89 11.98
C PHE A 277 -25.85 3.88 11.37
N ILE A 278 -25.59 2.57 11.46
CA ILE A 278 -26.51 1.54 10.92
C ILE A 278 -27.94 1.70 11.45
N LYS A 279 -28.12 2.07 12.72
CA LYS A 279 -29.46 2.23 13.30
C LYS A 279 -30.23 3.37 12.64
N GLU A 280 -29.55 4.49 12.43
CA GLU A 280 -30.07 5.68 11.77
C GLU A 280 -30.40 5.39 10.30
N ILE A 281 -29.50 4.69 9.60
CA ILE A 281 -29.67 4.25 8.21
C ILE A 281 -30.84 3.27 8.08
N SER A 282 -30.92 2.26 8.95
CA SER A 282 -32.01 1.29 8.96
C SER A 282 -33.36 1.97 9.21
N CYS A 283 -33.44 2.85 10.21
CA CYS A 283 -34.64 3.63 10.51
C CYS A 283 -35.07 4.51 9.33
N PHE A 284 -34.10 5.09 8.61
CA PHE A 284 -34.36 5.86 7.40
C PHE A 284 -35.03 5.02 6.30
N PHE A 285 -34.54 3.82 6.03
CA PHE A 285 -35.15 2.93 5.04
C PHE A 285 -36.53 2.42 5.49
N SER A 286 -36.67 2.01 6.76
CA SER A 286 -37.96 1.51 7.28
C SER A 286 -39.07 2.56 7.21
N LYS A 287 -38.76 3.84 7.48
CA LYS A 287 -39.71 4.95 7.30
C LYS A 287 -40.14 5.16 5.84
N ASN A 288 -39.42 4.58 4.89
CA ASN A 288 -39.66 4.68 3.46
C ASN A 288 -40.10 3.33 2.85
N TYR A 289 -40.72 2.47 3.67
CA TYR A 289 -41.26 1.17 3.25
C TYR A 289 -40.21 0.25 2.64
N MET A 290 -39.02 0.26 3.23
CA MET A 290 -37.93 -0.65 2.87
C MET A 290 -37.27 -1.24 4.12
N ASP A 291 -37.02 -2.54 4.07
CA ASP A 291 -36.23 -3.21 5.08
C ASP A 291 -34.76 -3.20 4.71
N PHE A 292 -33.92 -2.77 5.65
CA PHE A 292 -32.47 -2.80 5.49
C PHE A 292 -31.97 -4.23 5.63
N LEU A 293 -31.25 -4.72 4.61
CA LEU A 293 -30.70 -6.09 4.62
C LEU A 293 -29.22 -6.10 4.95
N GLU A 294 -28.41 -5.37 4.17
CA GLU A 294 -26.95 -5.37 4.34
C GLU A 294 -26.30 -4.05 3.88
N ILE A 295 -25.08 -3.83 4.37
CA ILE A 295 -24.18 -2.77 3.89
C ILE A 295 -22.75 -3.32 3.80
N ASN A 296 -22.04 -2.94 2.74
CA ASN A 296 -20.62 -3.22 2.57
C ASN A 296 -19.93 -2.04 1.86
N ASN A 297 -18.63 -2.16 1.60
CA ASN A 297 -17.80 -1.09 1.03
C ASN A 297 -18.26 -0.60 -0.36
N LYS A 298 -19.14 -1.34 -1.05
CA LYS A 298 -19.61 -0.99 -2.39
C LYS A 298 -21.03 -0.46 -2.36
N LYS A 299 -21.91 -1.09 -1.57
CA LYS A 299 -23.35 -0.84 -1.64
C LYS A 299 -24.09 -1.13 -0.34
N ILE A 300 -25.28 -0.54 -0.26
CA ILE A 300 -26.37 -0.88 0.67
C ILE A 300 -27.40 -1.69 -0.11
N VAL A 301 -27.95 -2.73 0.51
CA VAL A 301 -29.06 -3.53 -0.04
C VAL A 301 -30.27 -3.43 0.88
N VAL A 302 -31.42 -3.23 0.26
CA VAL A 302 -32.72 -3.07 0.94
C VAL A 302 -33.80 -3.86 0.20
N GLU A 303 -34.89 -4.17 0.88
CA GLU A 303 -36.02 -4.91 0.32
C GLU A 303 -37.32 -4.10 0.46
N GLY A 304 -38.13 -4.06 -0.59
CA GLY A 304 -39.43 -3.40 -0.54
C GLY A 304 -40.42 -4.17 0.33
N VAL A 305 -41.18 -3.47 1.17
CA VAL A 305 -42.23 -4.07 2.02
C VAL A 305 -43.65 -3.63 1.66
N LYS A 306 -43.79 -2.79 0.64
CA LYS A 306 -45.11 -2.29 0.18
C LYS A 306 -45.64 -3.18 -0.92
N GLU A 307 -46.94 -3.44 -0.94
CA GLU A 307 -47.64 -4.41 -1.82
C GLU A 307 -47.15 -4.46 -3.29
N TYR A 308 -46.81 -3.31 -3.91
CA TYR A 308 -46.37 -3.26 -5.31
C TYR A 308 -44.85 -3.44 -5.54
N ILE A 309 -44.06 -3.59 -4.48
CA ILE A 309 -42.61 -3.86 -4.49
C ILE A 309 -42.20 -4.91 -3.45
N GLU A 310 -43.17 -5.62 -2.88
CA GLU A 310 -42.92 -6.56 -1.79
C GLU A 310 -41.97 -7.67 -2.24
N GLY A 311 -40.92 -7.92 -1.45
CA GLY A 311 -39.90 -8.92 -1.75
C GLY A 311 -38.95 -8.55 -2.90
N LEU A 312 -39.07 -7.34 -3.48
CA LEU A 312 -38.14 -6.85 -4.49
C LEU A 312 -36.93 -6.22 -3.80
N LYS A 313 -35.73 -6.74 -4.09
CA LYS A 313 -34.48 -6.24 -3.53
C LYS A 313 -33.88 -5.14 -4.41
N PHE A 314 -33.39 -4.12 -3.74
CA PHE A 314 -32.74 -2.97 -4.32
C PHE A 314 -31.33 -2.80 -3.77
N GLU A 315 -30.48 -2.17 -4.56
CA GLU A 315 -29.14 -1.75 -4.15
C GLU A 315 -28.93 -0.25 -4.38
N LEU A 316 -28.07 0.34 -3.55
CA LEU A 316 -27.60 1.71 -3.65
C LEU A 316 -26.10 1.73 -3.41
N SER A 317 -25.31 2.31 -4.32
CA SER A 317 -23.87 2.39 -4.07
C SER A 317 -23.57 3.32 -2.89
N ILE A 318 -22.50 3.04 -2.15
CA ILE A 318 -22.09 3.88 -1.00
C ILE A 318 -21.87 5.33 -1.44
N SER A 319 -21.22 5.56 -2.58
CA SER A 319 -21.00 6.91 -3.10
C SER A 319 -22.31 7.64 -3.41
N GLN A 320 -23.31 6.95 -4.00
CA GLN A 320 -24.62 7.55 -4.23
C GLN A 320 -25.35 7.82 -2.91
N PHE A 321 -25.27 6.91 -1.95
CA PHE A 321 -25.85 7.11 -0.63
C PHE A 321 -25.26 8.34 0.06
N MET A 322 -23.94 8.43 0.16
CA MET A 322 -23.28 9.54 0.83
C MET A 322 -23.55 10.87 0.13
N ASN A 323 -23.56 10.92 -1.20
CA ASN A 323 -23.80 12.16 -1.93
C ASN A 323 -25.24 12.71 -1.79
N ASN A 324 -26.26 11.83 -1.74
CA ASN A 324 -27.66 12.24 -1.77
C ASN A 324 -28.34 12.19 -0.39
N PHE A 325 -27.84 11.34 0.49
CA PHE A 325 -28.48 10.98 1.75
C PHE A 325 -27.55 11.06 2.98
N SER A 326 -26.41 11.76 2.89
CA SER A 326 -25.52 11.99 4.04
C SER A 326 -26.23 12.63 5.24
N ASP A 327 -27.32 13.36 5.02
CA ASP A 327 -28.05 14.00 6.11
C ASP A 327 -28.79 13.01 7.01
N VAL A 328 -28.94 11.77 6.57
CA VAL A 328 -29.36 10.66 7.45
C VAL A 328 -28.37 10.48 8.60
N ILE A 329 -27.06 10.64 8.32
CA ILE A 329 -25.99 10.55 9.30
C ILE A 329 -25.86 11.84 10.12
N SER A 330 -26.00 13.01 9.48
CA SER A 330 -25.70 14.31 10.11
C SER A 330 -26.85 14.94 10.89
N LYS A 331 -28.09 14.77 10.42
CA LYS A 331 -29.27 15.51 10.91
C LYS A 331 -30.49 14.65 11.21
N GLY A 332 -30.48 13.36 10.84
CA GLY A 332 -31.63 12.47 11.01
C GLY A 332 -32.87 12.90 10.20
N ASN A 333 -32.66 13.58 9.07
CA ASN A 333 -33.73 14.19 8.27
C ASN A 333 -34.69 13.17 7.65
N ILE A 334 -35.93 13.63 7.40
CA ILE A 334 -37.01 12.86 6.78
C ILE A 334 -37.02 13.20 5.27
N TYR A 335 -36.60 12.25 4.44
CA TYR A 335 -36.76 12.34 2.98
C TYR A 335 -38.12 11.79 2.56
N LYS A 336 -38.62 12.23 1.40
CA LYS A 336 -39.80 11.61 0.77
C LYS A 336 -39.41 10.32 0.08
N SER A 337 -40.29 9.31 0.14
CA SER A 337 -40.00 7.98 -0.41
C SER A 337 -39.73 8.00 -1.92
N ASP A 338 -40.40 8.88 -2.67
CA ASP A 338 -40.20 9.02 -4.12
C ASP A 338 -38.78 9.45 -4.49
N ASP A 339 -38.12 10.26 -3.65
CA ASP A 339 -36.75 10.74 -3.89
C ASP A 339 -35.75 9.58 -3.73
N ILE A 340 -35.98 8.70 -2.75
CA ILE A 340 -35.11 7.54 -2.49
C ILE A 340 -35.19 6.53 -3.64
N LEU A 341 -36.41 6.22 -4.07
CA LEU A 341 -36.70 5.23 -5.10
C LEU A 341 -36.04 5.56 -6.44
N PHE A 342 -35.85 6.85 -6.74
CA PHE A 342 -35.14 7.30 -7.94
C PHE A 342 -33.67 6.86 -7.95
N HIS A 343 -33.01 6.86 -6.79
CA HIS A 343 -31.58 6.56 -6.67
C HIS A 343 -31.28 5.06 -6.54
N LEU A 344 -32.25 4.26 -6.11
CA LEU A 344 -32.10 2.82 -6.00
C LEU A 344 -31.94 2.15 -7.37
N ARG A 345 -31.31 0.98 -7.40
CA ARG A 345 -31.25 0.06 -8.54
C ARG A 345 -31.82 -1.28 -8.12
N ILE A 346 -32.42 -2.02 -9.04
CA ILE A 346 -32.83 -3.40 -8.74
C ILE A 346 -31.57 -4.25 -8.60
N LEU A 347 -31.48 -5.04 -7.54
CA LEU A 347 -30.36 -5.95 -7.31
C LEU A 347 -30.34 -7.01 -8.42
N LYS A 348 -29.24 -7.12 -9.15
CA LYS A 348 -29.09 -8.01 -10.32
C LYS A 348 -28.82 -9.46 -9.95
N GLU A 349 -29.72 -10.04 -9.15
CA GLU A 349 -29.77 -11.47 -8.86
C GLU A 349 -30.89 -12.11 -9.69
N LYS A 350 -30.63 -13.27 -10.30
CA LYS A 350 -31.57 -13.92 -11.23
C LYS A 350 -33.00 -14.04 -10.66
N ASN A 351 -33.12 -14.57 -9.44
CA ASN A 351 -34.43 -14.71 -8.77
C ASN A 351 -35.10 -13.35 -8.51
N ASN A 352 -34.33 -12.33 -8.16
CA ASN A 352 -34.83 -10.98 -7.93
C ASN A 352 -35.30 -10.31 -9.24
N ILE A 353 -34.60 -10.58 -10.34
CA ILE A 353 -35.00 -10.12 -11.67
C ILE A 353 -36.28 -10.81 -12.12
N PHE A 354 -36.43 -12.11 -11.89
CA PHE A 354 -37.67 -12.82 -12.22
C PHE A 354 -38.84 -12.26 -11.41
N ASN A 355 -38.65 -12.05 -10.10
CA ASN A 355 -39.65 -11.38 -9.26
C ASN A 355 -40.02 -9.99 -9.80
N TYR A 356 -39.03 -9.19 -10.23
CA TYR A 356 -39.30 -7.90 -10.86
C TYR A 356 -40.14 -8.03 -12.14
N ILE A 357 -39.86 -9.01 -13.00
CA ILE A 357 -40.62 -9.25 -14.22
C ILE A 357 -42.06 -9.69 -13.91
N ASP A 358 -42.29 -10.45 -12.82
CA ASP A 358 -43.63 -10.84 -12.37
C ASP A 358 -44.42 -9.63 -11.83
N ILE A 359 -43.77 -8.75 -11.06
CA ILE A 359 -44.36 -7.47 -10.65
C ILE A 359 -44.72 -6.63 -11.89
N LEU A 360 -43.82 -6.56 -12.86
CA LEU A 360 -44.04 -5.86 -14.11
C LEU A 360 -45.19 -6.48 -14.92
N TYR A 361 -45.31 -7.80 -14.96
CA TYR A 361 -46.43 -8.51 -15.59
C TYR A 361 -47.76 -8.00 -15.02
N ASN A 362 -47.89 -7.94 -13.70
CA ASN A 362 -49.10 -7.50 -13.03
C ASN A 362 -49.45 -6.03 -13.32
N ILE A 363 -48.44 -5.17 -13.44
CA ILE A 363 -48.60 -3.78 -13.84
C ILE A 363 -49.08 -3.69 -15.29
N LEU A 364 -48.36 -4.34 -16.20
CA LEU A 364 -48.58 -4.26 -17.65
C LEU A 364 -49.88 -4.94 -18.12
N LYS A 365 -50.32 -5.98 -17.40
CA LYS A 365 -51.57 -6.68 -17.68
C LYS A 365 -52.78 -5.74 -17.64
N LYS A 366 -52.76 -4.73 -16.75
CA LYS A 366 -53.81 -3.68 -16.68
C LYS A 366 -53.88 -2.84 -17.96
N HIS A 367 -52.79 -2.80 -18.73
CA HIS A 367 -52.64 -2.07 -19.99
C HIS A 367 -52.70 -3.01 -21.22
N LYS A 368 -53.08 -4.28 -21.04
CA LYS A 368 -53.14 -5.30 -22.11
C LYS A 368 -51.78 -5.62 -22.74
N TYR A 369 -50.72 -5.50 -21.95
CA TYR A 369 -49.38 -5.99 -22.27
C TYR A 369 -48.99 -7.12 -21.31
N TYR A 370 -48.15 -8.05 -21.76
CA TYR A 370 -47.73 -9.22 -20.98
C TYR A 370 -46.24 -9.42 -21.13
N THR A 371 -45.55 -9.80 -20.06
CA THR A 371 -44.11 -10.09 -20.07
C THR A 371 -43.85 -11.59 -20.05
N SER A 372 -42.70 -11.99 -20.58
CA SER A 372 -42.14 -13.33 -20.41
C SER A 372 -40.63 -13.24 -20.31
N ILE A 373 -40.07 -14.03 -19.40
CA ILE A 373 -38.64 -14.26 -19.27
C ILE A 373 -38.44 -15.74 -18.92
N ASP A 374 -37.36 -16.32 -19.44
CA ASP A 374 -36.87 -17.64 -19.05
C ASP A 374 -35.34 -17.55 -18.84
N ASP A 375 -34.74 -18.69 -18.52
CA ASP A 375 -33.32 -18.80 -18.24
C ASP A 375 -32.45 -18.41 -19.45
N GLU A 376 -32.81 -18.86 -20.66
CA GLU A 376 -32.05 -18.56 -21.87
C GLU A 376 -32.13 -17.08 -22.23
N MET A 377 -33.30 -16.47 -22.06
CA MET A 377 -33.50 -15.04 -22.28
C MET A 377 -32.72 -14.19 -21.27
N TYR A 378 -32.74 -14.58 -19.99
CA TYR A 378 -31.98 -13.92 -18.94
C TYR A 378 -30.48 -13.96 -19.21
N ASP A 379 -29.93 -15.13 -19.53
CA ASP A 379 -28.52 -15.31 -19.85
C ASP A 379 -28.12 -14.52 -21.11
N SER A 380 -29.07 -14.39 -22.05
CA SER A 380 -28.92 -13.57 -23.25
C SER A 380 -29.19 -12.07 -23.03
N GLY A 381 -29.50 -11.63 -21.82
CA GLY A 381 -29.70 -10.22 -21.44
C GLY A 381 -30.97 -9.56 -21.99
N TYR A 382 -32.04 -10.32 -22.24
CA TYR A 382 -33.29 -9.76 -22.75
C TYR A 382 -34.53 -10.42 -22.14
N PHE A 383 -35.69 -9.84 -22.40
CA PHE A 383 -36.99 -10.45 -22.13
C PHE A 383 -37.98 -10.03 -23.22
N LYS A 384 -39.18 -10.63 -23.21
CA LYS A 384 -40.20 -10.37 -24.22
C LYS A 384 -41.39 -9.65 -23.62
N ILE A 385 -41.93 -8.70 -24.39
CA ILE A 385 -43.21 -8.05 -24.13
C ILE A 385 -44.16 -8.39 -25.27
N TYR A 386 -45.38 -8.79 -24.93
CA TYR A 386 -46.46 -9.09 -25.85
C TYR A 386 -47.56 -8.06 -25.73
N ASN A 387 -48.23 -7.76 -26.83
CA ASN A 387 -49.47 -6.97 -26.83
C ASN A 387 -50.67 -7.82 -27.25
N LYS A 388 -51.87 -7.25 -27.09
CA LYS A 388 -53.15 -7.89 -27.48
C LYS A 388 -53.28 -8.29 -28.97
N ASN A 389 -52.43 -7.75 -29.84
CA ASN A 389 -52.47 -8.02 -31.28
C ASN A 389 -51.49 -9.15 -31.68
N ASN A 390 -51.05 -9.98 -30.72
CA ASN A 390 -50.05 -11.02 -30.94
C ASN A 390 -48.72 -10.50 -31.51
N LYS A 391 -48.36 -9.24 -31.21
CA LYS A 391 -47.02 -8.74 -31.50
C LYS A 391 -46.11 -8.93 -30.30
N VAL A 392 -44.84 -9.16 -30.59
CA VAL A 392 -43.77 -9.33 -29.61
C VAL A 392 -42.68 -8.27 -29.82
N ALA A 393 -42.17 -7.74 -28.72
CA ALA A 393 -40.98 -6.91 -28.69
C ALA A 393 -39.92 -7.58 -27.81
N ARG A 394 -38.70 -7.69 -28.33
CA ARG A 394 -37.51 -8.09 -27.55
C ARG A 394 -36.92 -6.83 -26.93
N VAL A 395 -36.83 -6.82 -25.60
CA VAL A 395 -36.36 -5.65 -24.85
C VAL A 395 -35.10 -6.03 -24.07
N ASN A 396 -34.07 -5.19 -24.13
CA ASN A 396 -32.85 -5.39 -23.35
C ASN A 396 -33.16 -5.29 -21.86
N LEU A 397 -32.63 -6.21 -21.08
CA LEU A 397 -32.90 -6.26 -19.65
C LEU A 397 -32.37 -5.01 -18.93
N ASN A 398 -31.19 -4.50 -19.30
CA ASN A 398 -30.63 -3.30 -18.68
C ASN A 398 -31.49 -2.05 -18.95
N ASP A 399 -31.98 -1.87 -20.18
CA ASP A 399 -32.85 -0.75 -20.54
C ASP A 399 -34.13 -0.75 -19.69
N LEU A 400 -34.69 -1.94 -19.40
CA LEU A 400 -35.85 -2.07 -18.53
C LEU A 400 -35.51 -1.74 -17.07
N LEU A 401 -34.39 -2.25 -16.55
CA LEU A 401 -33.96 -1.99 -15.18
C LEU A 401 -33.68 -0.50 -14.95
N ASP A 402 -33.20 0.20 -15.97
CA ASP A 402 -33.05 1.67 -15.95
C ASP A 402 -34.41 2.38 -16.00
N ALA A 403 -35.35 1.84 -16.77
CA ALA A 403 -36.73 2.34 -16.85
C ALA A 403 -37.63 1.95 -15.66
N LYS A 404 -37.13 1.22 -14.64
CA LYS A 404 -37.91 0.75 -13.48
C LYS A 404 -38.78 1.81 -12.81
N PHE A 405 -38.29 3.05 -12.76
CA PHE A 405 -39.00 4.15 -12.12
C PHE A 405 -40.30 4.49 -12.84
N LEU A 406 -40.34 4.28 -14.16
CA LEU A 406 -41.51 4.46 -14.99
C LEU A 406 -42.59 3.42 -14.65
N PHE A 407 -42.20 2.16 -14.46
CA PHE A 407 -43.15 1.06 -14.26
C PHE A 407 -43.58 0.88 -12.82
N VAL A 408 -42.63 0.91 -11.87
CA VAL A 408 -42.89 0.56 -10.48
C VAL A 408 -43.36 1.78 -9.67
N PHE A 409 -42.82 2.96 -9.98
CA PHE A 409 -42.99 4.15 -9.13
C PHE A 409 -43.83 5.25 -9.78
N LYS A 410 -43.90 5.31 -11.13
CA LYS A 410 -44.75 6.24 -11.89
C LYS A 410 -45.66 5.52 -12.88
N ASN A 411 -46.33 4.47 -12.41
CA ASN A 411 -47.32 3.66 -13.13
C ASN A 411 -48.57 4.47 -13.55
N LYS A 412 -48.38 5.43 -14.45
CA LYS A 412 -49.44 6.20 -15.10
C LYS A 412 -49.62 5.65 -16.52
N PRO A 413 -50.87 5.51 -17.00
CA PRO A 413 -51.14 5.00 -18.34
C PRO A 413 -50.34 5.69 -19.44
N GLU A 414 -50.25 7.02 -19.40
CA GLU A 414 -49.53 7.83 -20.39
C GLU A 414 -48.04 7.46 -20.50
N ASN A 415 -47.38 7.21 -19.37
CA ASN A 415 -45.96 6.86 -19.34
C ASN A 415 -45.73 5.49 -19.96
N ILE A 416 -46.54 4.50 -19.56
CA ILE A 416 -46.45 3.13 -20.04
C ILE A 416 -46.75 3.09 -21.53
N ASP A 417 -47.84 3.73 -21.99
CA ASP A 417 -48.21 3.75 -23.40
C ASP A 417 -47.14 4.42 -24.27
N ASN A 418 -46.51 5.50 -23.77
CA ASN A 418 -45.41 6.15 -24.49
C ASN A 418 -44.18 5.23 -24.61
N TYR A 419 -43.81 4.53 -23.54
CA TYR A 419 -42.73 3.55 -23.60
C TYR A 419 -43.06 2.44 -24.61
N MET A 420 -44.28 1.90 -24.57
CA MET A 420 -44.71 0.79 -25.43
C MET A 420 -44.75 1.18 -26.92
N LYS A 421 -45.10 2.43 -27.25
CA LYS A 421 -45.11 2.93 -28.63
C LYS A 421 -43.72 2.93 -29.28
N ASN A 422 -42.67 3.08 -28.47
CA ASN A 422 -41.29 3.16 -28.96
C ASN A 422 -40.61 1.79 -29.08
N LEU A 423 -41.29 0.71 -28.71
CA LEU A 423 -40.76 -0.64 -28.86
C LEU A 423 -40.81 -1.13 -30.31
N ASN A 424 -39.80 -1.92 -30.69
CA ASN A 424 -39.75 -2.55 -32.00
C ASN A 424 -40.63 -3.82 -32.04
N TRP A 425 -41.89 -3.64 -32.42
CA TRP A 425 -42.89 -4.71 -32.47
C TRP A 425 -42.76 -5.55 -33.74
N LYS A 426 -42.75 -6.87 -33.58
CA LYS A 426 -42.81 -7.87 -34.66
C LYS A 426 -44.01 -8.79 -34.48
N ASP A 427 -44.50 -9.40 -35.55
CA ASP A 427 -45.55 -10.40 -35.43
C ASP A 427 -44.98 -11.70 -34.81
N LYS A 428 -45.71 -12.30 -33.86
CA LYS A 428 -45.27 -13.52 -33.17
C LYS A 428 -44.98 -14.69 -34.12
N SER A 429 -45.66 -14.74 -35.26
CA SER A 429 -45.40 -15.75 -36.31
C SER A 429 -44.03 -15.62 -36.98
N ASP A 430 -43.41 -14.45 -36.93
CA ASP A 430 -42.10 -14.20 -37.52
C ASP A 430 -40.95 -14.55 -36.56
N GLU A 431 -41.28 -14.89 -35.30
CA GLU A 431 -40.31 -15.28 -34.27
C GLU A 431 -39.64 -16.62 -34.61
N ASN A 432 -40.40 -17.58 -35.14
CA ASN A 432 -39.90 -18.90 -35.52
C ASN A 432 -39.33 -18.96 -36.94
N LYS A 433 -39.50 -17.91 -37.75
CA LYS A 433 -38.97 -17.87 -39.14
C LYS A 433 -37.46 -17.63 -39.20
N PHE A 434 -36.87 -17.16 -38.11
CA PHE A 434 -35.45 -16.86 -37.99
C PHE A 434 -34.79 -17.58 -36.81
N ASP A 435 -35.34 -18.71 -36.37
CA ASP A 435 -34.65 -19.59 -35.43
C ASP A 435 -33.49 -20.31 -36.13
N ILE A 436 -32.41 -19.57 -36.37
CA ILE A 436 -31.13 -20.05 -36.91
C ILE A 436 -30.33 -20.69 -35.76
N GLY A 437 -31.00 -21.41 -34.86
CA GLY A 437 -30.42 -22.16 -33.75
C GLY A 437 -29.55 -23.35 -34.17
N ASN A 438 -29.24 -23.53 -35.45
CA ASN A 438 -28.43 -24.65 -35.94
C ASN A 438 -27.32 -24.30 -36.96
N ILE A 439 -27.07 -23.03 -37.29
CA ILE A 439 -25.99 -22.66 -38.24
C ILE A 439 -24.80 -21.95 -37.56
N GLY A 440 -24.97 -21.39 -36.35
CA GLY A 440 -23.92 -20.62 -35.65
C GLY A 440 -23.00 -21.39 -34.68
N LYS A 441 -23.19 -22.71 -34.48
CA LYS A 441 -22.29 -23.52 -33.63
C LYS A 441 -20.93 -23.84 -34.29
N LEU A 442 -20.70 -23.36 -35.50
CA LEU A 442 -19.39 -23.38 -36.16
C LEU A 442 -18.83 -21.95 -36.16
N GLN A 443 -17.77 -21.77 -35.37
CA GLN A 443 -16.89 -20.60 -35.30
C GLN A 443 -17.38 -19.40 -34.47
N THR A 444 -17.07 -19.41 -33.17
CA THR A 444 -16.00 -18.55 -32.60
C THR A 444 -15.94 -18.78 -31.10
N GLY A 445 -14.82 -19.35 -30.63
CA GLY A 445 -14.46 -19.26 -29.23
C GLY A 445 -14.05 -17.82 -28.91
N GLY A 446 -14.52 -17.29 -27.79
CA GLY A 446 -14.14 -15.95 -27.34
C GLY A 446 -14.88 -15.49 -26.09
N ASN A 447 -14.29 -15.77 -24.94
CA ASN A 447 -14.38 -15.11 -23.63
C ASN A 447 -15.75 -14.61 -23.11
N PHE A 448 -16.25 -15.35 -22.12
CA PHE A 448 -17.32 -14.95 -21.19
C PHE A 448 -16.81 -13.92 -20.17
N ILE A 449 -17.67 -12.96 -19.80
CA ILE A 449 -17.48 -11.96 -18.74
C ILE A 449 -17.79 -12.59 -17.37
#